data_AF-A0A7V6SHX4-F1
#
_entry.id   AF-A0A7V6SHX4-F1
#
_cell.length_a   1.000
_cell.length_b   1.000
_cell.length_c   1.000
_cell.angle_alpha   90.00
_cell.angle_beta   90.00
_cell.angle_gamma   90.00
#
_symmetry.space_group_name_H-M   'P 1'
#
loop_
_entity.id
_entity.type
_entity.pdbx_description
1 polymer ?
#
loop_
_entity_poly.entity_id
_entity_poly.type
_entity_poly.pdbx_seq_one_letter_code
_entity_poly.pdbx_strand_id
1 'polypeptide(L)'
;MNLLEMQDIGDCRVVFRNMDDLRTIEGRIRRVWGRRIVKIDDYVAGPRQSGYRAVHIVIERDGRPIEIQLRTAKHHEWAQTVESFSGSEGSNYKQDGMSPVQLMMAAISRVEQYQERDEVPPRHLVDEMRKLGEAAMEHLLGSRREDTQ
;
A
#
# COMPACT_ATOMS: atom_id res chain seq x y z
N MET A 1 -0.19 -18.87 -1.87
CA MET A 1 0.43 -18.42 -3.15
C MET A 1 1.70 -19.22 -3.33
N ASN A 2 1.89 -19.82 -4.50
CA ASN A 2 2.98 -20.75 -4.78
C ASN A 2 4.24 -19.93 -5.13
N LEU A 3 5.35 -20.17 -4.43
CA LEU A 3 6.56 -19.34 -4.49
C LEU A 3 7.25 -19.34 -5.87
N LEU A 4 6.95 -20.35 -6.71
CA LEU A 4 7.49 -20.52 -8.05
C LEU A 4 6.87 -19.58 -9.09
N GLU A 5 5.62 -19.13 -8.91
CA GLU A 5 4.98 -18.18 -9.86
C GLU A 5 5.55 -16.76 -9.73
N MET A 6 6.21 -16.45 -8.62
CA MET A 6 6.76 -15.13 -8.31
C MET A 6 8.09 -14.86 -9.03
N GLN A 7 8.80 -15.90 -9.49
CA GLN A 7 10.12 -15.76 -10.15
C GLN A 7 10.03 -15.43 -11.65
N ASP A 8 8.88 -15.68 -12.29
CA ASP A 8 8.67 -15.44 -13.73
C ASP A 8 7.88 -14.15 -14.05
N ILE A 9 7.55 -13.36 -13.01
CA ILE A 9 6.90 -12.05 -13.16
C ILE A 9 7.96 -10.96 -13.10
N GLY A 10 8.15 -10.21 -14.19
CA GLY A 10 8.86 -8.93 -14.12
C GLY A 10 8.00 -7.89 -13.42
N ASP A 11 8.50 -7.25 -12.35
CA ASP A 11 7.79 -6.14 -11.67
C ASP A 11 8.39 -4.78 -12.06
N CYS A 12 7.52 -3.86 -12.45
CA CYS A 12 7.83 -2.50 -12.87
C CYS A 12 7.05 -1.53 -11.98
N ARG A 13 7.75 -0.59 -11.32
CA ARG A 13 7.10 0.45 -10.52
C ARG A 13 7.25 1.82 -11.17
N VAL A 14 6.14 2.52 -11.29
CA VAL A 14 6.10 3.91 -11.74
C VAL A 14 5.50 4.78 -10.62
N VAL A 15 6.26 5.78 -10.19
CA VAL A 15 5.86 6.70 -9.11
C VAL A 15 5.55 8.07 -9.72
N PHE A 16 4.35 8.57 -9.48
CA PHE A 16 3.82 9.84 -9.98
C PHE A 16 3.76 10.90 -8.89
N ARG A 17 3.74 12.18 -9.29
CA ARG A 17 3.61 13.30 -8.34
C ARG A 17 2.21 13.41 -7.77
N ASN A 18 1.18 13.15 -8.59
CA ASN A 18 -0.22 13.30 -8.24
C ASN A 18 -1.07 12.15 -8.81
N MET A 19 -2.33 12.12 -8.40
CA MET A 19 -3.29 11.11 -8.82
C MET A 19 -3.72 11.24 -10.28
N ASP A 20 -3.76 12.46 -10.84
CA ASP A 20 -4.19 12.69 -12.22
C ASP A 20 -3.21 12.10 -13.24
N ASP A 21 -1.91 12.27 -13.02
CA ASP A 21 -0.85 11.68 -13.82
C ASP A 21 -0.94 10.14 -13.77
N LEU A 22 -1.16 9.60 -12.57
CA LEU A 22 -1.33 8.16 -12.36
C LEU A 22 -2.51 7.63 -13.17
N ARG A 23 -3.70 8.25 -13.05
CA ARG A 23 -4.91 7.82 -13.76
C ARG A 23 -4.79 8.03 -15.28
N THR A 24 -4.07 9.06 -15.71
CA THR A 24 -3.76 9.30 -17.12
C THR A 24 -2.93 8.17 -17.70
N ILE A 25 -1.86 7.76 -17.02
CA ILE A 25 -1.02 6.65 -17.48
C ILE A 25 -1.77 5.31 -17.38
N GLU A 26 -2.56 5.10 -16.33
CA GLU A 26 -3.43 3.92 -16.23
C GLU A 26 -4.36 3.80 -17.45
N GLY A 27 -5.03 4.88 -17.84
CA GLY A 27 -5.89 4.93 -19.02
C GLY A 27 -5.12 4.64 -20.32
N ARG A 28 -3.89 5.16 -20.45
CA ARG A 28 -3.02 4.85 -21.60
C ARG A 28 -2.62 3.39 -21.65
N ILE A 29 -2.26 2.79 -20.50
CA ILE A 29 -1.94 1.36 -20.40
C ILE A 29 -3.14 0.52 -20.83
N ARG A 30 -4.33 0.82 -20.31
CA ARG A 30 -5.58 0.13 -20.71
C ARG A 30 -5.86 0.25 -22.20
N ARG A 31 -5.59 1.41 -22.80
CA ARG A 31 -5.79 1.63 -24.24
C ARG A 31 -4.77 0.87 -25.10
N VAL A 32 -3.49 0.87 -24.73
CA VAL A 32 -2.40 0.30 -25.55
C VAL A 32 -2.28 -1.22 -25.35
N TRP A 33 -2.46 -1.69 -24.12
CA TRP A 33 -2.27 -3.09 -23.74
C TRP A 33 -3.54 -3.80 -23.30
N GLY A 34 -4.73 -3.21 -23.47
CA GLY A 34 -6.00 -3.75 -22.96
C GLY A 34 -6.26 -5.22 -23.28
N ARG A 35 -5.93 -5.69 -24.50
CA ARG A 35 -6.07 -7.11 -24.90
C ARG A 35 -5.07 -8.07 -24.23
N ARG A 36 -4.01 -7.53 -23.62
CA ARG A 36 -2.94 -8.26 -22.93
C ARG A 36 -3.07 -8.17 -21.42
N ILE A 37 -3.97 -7.34 -20.90
CA ILE A 37 -4.18 -7.24 -19.45
C ILE A 37 -4.85 -8.52 -18.97
N VAL A 38 -4.21 -9.19 -18.03
CA VAL A 38 -4.73 -10.41 -17.39
C VAL A 38 -5.37 -10.13 -16.04
N LYS A 39 -4.93 -9.06 -15.35
CA LYS A 39 -5.45 -8.68 -14.04
C LYS A 39 -5.28 -7.18 -13.79
N ILE A 40 -6.26 -6.58 -13.11
CA ILE A 40 -6.12 -5.24 -12.53
C ILE A 40 -6.65 -5.26 -11.11
N ASP A 41 -5.82 -4.87 -10.14
CA ASP A 41 -6.24 -4.59 -8.77
C ASP A 41 -6.05 -3.08 -8.50
N ASP A 42 -7.15 -2.35 -8.32
CA ASP A 42 -7.12 -0.93 -7.99
C ASP A 42 -7.22 -0.71 -6.47
N TYR A 43 -6.09 -0.86 -5.78
CA TYR A 43 -6.00 -0.57 -4.34
C TYR A 43 -5.97 0.93 -4.03
N VAL A 44 -6.09 1.81 -5.02
CA VAL A 44 -6.31 3.24 -4.74
C VAL A 44 -7.80 3.49 -4.56
N ALA A 45 -8.65 2.91 -5.41
CA ALA A 45 -10.10 2.99 -5.29
C ALA A 45 -10.63 2.13 -4.12
N GLY A 46 -10.04 0.95 -3.91
CA GLY A 46 -10.33 0.07 -2.78
C GLY A 46 -9.07 -0.28 -2.01
N PRO A 47 -8.57 0.60 -1.12
CA PRO A 47 -7.39 0.35 -0.31
C PRO A 47 -7.49 -0.95 0.48
N ARG A 48 -6.34 -1.62 0.66
CA ARG A 48 -6.25 -2.76 1.56
C ARG A 48 -6.59 -2.36 2.98
N GLN A 49 -6.98 -3.34 3.80
CA GLN A 49 -7.28 -3.11 5.22
C GLN A 49 -6.06 -2.54 5.94
N SER A 50 -4.85 -2.97 5.57
CA SER A 50 -3.60 -2.43 6.08
C SER A 50 -3.37 -0.93 5.79
N GLY A 51 -4.12 -0.35 4.84
CA GLY A 51 -3.88 0.99 4.32
C GLY A 51 -3.03 1.02 3.04
N TYR A 52 -2.58 -0.13 2.52
CA TYR A 52 -1.78 -0.17 1.30
C TYR A 52 -2.58 0.32 0.08
N ARG A 53 -1.94 1.18 -0.72
CA ARG A 53 -2.49 1.81 -1.93
C ARG A 53 -1.55 1.72 -3.12
N ALA A 54 -2.05 1.22 -4.23
CA ALA A 54 -1.40 1.18 -5.55
C ALA A 54 -2.41 0.72 -6.60
N VAL A 55 -2.16 0.98 -7.88
CA VAL A 55 -2.84 0.25 -8.96
C VAL A 55 -1.88 -0.82 -9.47
N HIS A 56 -2.30 -2.08 -9.43
CA HIS A 56 -1.55 -3.21 -9.96
C HIS A 56 -2.19 -3.64 -11.27
N ILE A 57 -1.40 -3.64 -12.34
CA ILE A 57 -1.82 -4.09 -13.67
C ILE A 57 -0.89 -5.19 -14.09
N VAL A 58 -1.41 -6.40 -14.26
CA VAL A 58 -0.64 -7.51 -14.81
C VAL A 58 -0.96 -7.61 -16.30
N ILE A 59 0.07 -7.59 -17.13
CA ILE A 59 -0.03 -7.82 -18.58
C ILE A 59 0.70 -9.11 -18.96
N GLU A 60 0.23 -9.78 -20.00
CA GLU A 60 0.98 -10.86 -20.63
C GLU A 60 1.77 -10.32 -21.83
N ARG A 61 3.08 -10.58 -21.85
CA ARG A 61 3.97 -10.23 -22.95
C ARG A 61 4.83 -11.43 -23.30
N ASP A 62 4.71 -11.90 -24.54
CA ASP A 62 5.50 -13.02 -25.07
C ASP A 62 5.40 -14.28 -24.18
N GLY A 63 4.20 -14.57 -23.69
CA GLY A 63 3.90 -15.70 -22.80
C GLY A 63 4.35 -15.53 -21.36
N ARG A 64 4.82 -14.34 -20.96
CA ARG A 64 5.27 -14.05 -19.60
C ARG A 64 4.42 -12.94 -18.96
N PRO A 65 4.03 -13.11 -17.69
CA PRO A 65 3.37 -12.05 -16.94
C PRO A 65 4.37 -10.93 -16.58
N ILE A 66 3.94 -9.68 -16.71
CA ILE A 66 4.65 -8.50 -16.25
C ILE A 66 3.69 -7.69 -15.39
N GLU A 67 4.07 -7.43 -14.15
CA GLU A 67 3.32 -6.57 -13.23
C GLU A 67 3.79 -5.12 -13.37
N ILE A 68 2.84 -4.21 -13.49
CA ILE A 68 3.06 -2.77 -13.49
C ILE A 68 2.34 -2.21 -12.26
N GLN A 69 3.12 -1.64 -11.35
CA GLN A 69 2.64 -0.97 -10.15
C GLN A 69 2.68 0.54 -10.33
N LEU A 70 1.52 1.18 -10.30
CA LEU A 70 1.39 2.63 -10.35
C LEU A 70 1.14 3.17 -8.93
N ARG A 71 1.93 4.15 -8.51
CA ARG A 71 1.84 4.78 -7.19
C ARG A 71 2.00 6.29 -7.29
N THR A 72 1.41 7.05 -6.37
CA THR A 72 1.84 8.43 -6.12
C THR A 72 3.08 8.42 -5.21
N ALA A 73 3.74 9.57 -5.07
CA ALA A 73 4.84 9.72 -4.11
C ALA A 73 4.39 9.34 -2.69
N LYS A 74 3.20 9.78 -2.25
CA LYS A 74 2.63 9.42 -0.95
C LYS A 74 2.38 7.92 -0.79
N HIS A 75 1.77 7.28 -1.81
CA HIS A 75 1.59 5.81 -1.80
C HIS A 75 2.93 5.06 -1.69
N HIS A 76 3.97 5.58 -2.34
CA HIS A 76 5.30 4.97 -2.30
C HIS A 76 5.96 5.15 -0.94
N GLU A 77 5.94 6.36 -0.40
CA GLU A 77 6.48 6.72 0.92
C GLU A 77 5.81 5.91 2.03
N TRP A 78 4.48 5.86 2.07
CA TRP A 78 3.74 5.04 3.03
C TRP A 78 4.19 3.57 2.96
N ALA A 79 4.29 3.01 1.75
CA ALA A 79 4.67 1.61 1.58
C ALA A 79 6.12 1.33 1.99
N GLN A 80 7.05 2.27 1.75
CA GLN A 80 8.44 2.16 2.18
C GLN A 80 8.56 2.26 3.70
N THR A 81 7.87 3.21 4.33
CA THR A 81 7.85 3.36 5.79
C THR A 81 7.36 2.09 6.47
N VAL A 82 6.22 1.54 6.02
CA VAL A 82 5.67 0.29 6.57
C VAL A 82 6.61 -0.88 6.33
N GLU A 83 7.28 -0.95 5.17
CA GLU A 83 8.21 -2.03 4.84
C GLU A 83 9.50 -1.98 5.67
N SER A 84 10.09 -0.80 5.84
CA SER A 84 11.23 -0.60 6.74
C SER A 84 10.88 -0.93 8.18
N PHE A 85 9.70 -0.51 8.64
CA PHE A 85 9.22 -0.81 9.98
C PHE A 85 8.93 -2.31 10.18
N SER A 86 8.35 -2.96 9.17
CA SER A 86 8.13 -4.41 9.17
C SER A 86 9.43 -5.19 9.30
N GLY A 87 10.50 -4.73 8.62
CA GLY A 87 11.82 -5.33 8.69
C GLY A 87 12.48 -5.20 10.06
N SER A 88 12.30 -4.08 10.76
CA SER A 88 12.88 -3.89 12.10
C SER A 88 12.16 -4.66 13.20
N GLU A 89 10.86 -4.91 13.05
CA GLU A 89 10.03 -5.59 14.05
C GLU A 89 9.75 -7.07 13.71
N GLY A 90 10.33 -7.59 12.63
CA GLY A 90 10.17 -8.99 12.22
C GLY A 90 8.74 -9.39 11.82
N SER A 91 7.85 -8.42 11.59
CA SER A 91 6.42 -8.62 11.33
C SER A 91 5.99 -7.95 10.04
N ASN A 92 5.19 -8.61 9.20
CA ASN A 92 4.77 -8.06 7.90
C ASN A 92 3.50 -7.18 8.02
N TYR A 93 3.68 -5.91 8.37
CA TYR A 93 2.57 -4.96 8.58
C TYR A 93 1.96 -4.41 7.29
N LYS A 94 2.56 -4.70 6.13
CA LYS A 94 2.04 -4.28 4.82
C LYS A 94 0.85 -5.13 4.38
N GLN A 95 0.79 -6.38 4.84
CA GLN A 95 -0.36 -7.27 4.61
C GLN A 95 -1.52 -6.90 5.52
N ASP A 96 -2.72 -7.38 5.16
CA ASP A 96 -3.92 -7.17 5.96
C ASP A 96 -3.80 -7.86 7.32
N GLY A 97 -4.36 -7.21 8.33
CA GLY A 97 -4.37 -7.69 9.70
C GLY A 97 -4.90 -6.61 10.65
N MET A 98 -4.95 -6.97 11.93
CA MET A 98 -5.63 -6.20 12.96
C MET A 98 -4.70 -5.77 14.10
N SER A 99 -3.37 -5.87 13.93
CA SER A 99 -2.46 -5.39 14.96
C SER A 99 -2.64 -3.88 15.18
N PRO A 100 -2.38 -3.36 16.39
CA PRO A 100 -2.46 -1.92 16.65
C PRO A 100 -1.63 -1.10 15.65
N VAL A 101 -0.46 -1.61 15.25
CA VAL A 101 0.38 -1.01 14.19
C VAL A 101 -0.34 -0.98 12.85
N GLN A 102 -0.92 -2.10 12.39
CA GLN A 102 -1.64 -2.14 11.11
C GLN A 102 -2.83 -1.18 11.10
N LEU A 103 -3.58 -1.11 12.21
CA LEU A 103 -4.70 -0.17 12.34
C LEU A 103 -4.22 1.28 12.30
N MET A 104 -3.10 1.60 12.96
CA MET A 104 -2.49 2.93 12.89
C MET A 104 -2.06 3.28 11.46
N MET A 105 -1.36 2.37 10.76
CA MET A 105 -0.92 2.58 9.38
C MET A 105 -2.09 2.76 8.42
N ALA A 106 -3.18 2.02 8.64
CA ALA A 106 -4.43 2.19 7.91
C ALA A 106 -5.07 3.56 8.16
N ALA A 107 -5.08 4.03 9.42
CA ALA A 107 -5.60 5.36 9.76
C ALA A 107 -4.78 6.49 9.12
N ILE A 108 -3.45 6.38 9.12
CA ILE A 108 -2.54 7.33 8.42
C ILE A 108 -2.88 7.37 6.93
N SER A 109 -2.99 6.21 6.28
CA SER A 109 -3.33 6.11 4.86
C SER A 109 -4.70 6.74 4.54
N ARG A 110 -5.69 6.59 5.43
CA ARG A 110 -7.00 7.27 5.28
C ARG A 110 -6.88 8.79 5.38
N VAL A 111 -6.09 9.31 6.32
CA VAL A 111 -5.84 10.75 6.44
C VAL A 111 -5.16 11.29 5.18
N GLU A 112 -4.17 10.58 4.65
CA GLU A 112 -3.49 10.96 3.40
C GLU A 112 -4.44 11.00 2.19
N GLN A 113 -5.45 10.12 2.12
CA GLN A 113 -6.45 10.15 1.05
C GLN A 113 -7.25 11.46 1.02
N TYR A 114 -7.63 11.99 2.19
CA TYR A 114 -8.28 13.31 2.26
C TYR A 114 -7.33 14.40 1.75
N GLN A 115 -6.07 14.37 2.19
CA GLN A 115 -5.07 15.34 1.74
C GLN A 115 -4.78 15.26 0.23
N GLU A 116 -4.88 14.08 -0.38
CA GLU A 116 -4.74 13.92 -1.84
C GLU A 116 -5.90 14.52 -2.64
N ARG A 117 -7.05 14.70 -2.00
CA ARG A 117 -8.24 15.32 -2.57
C ARG A 117 -8.35 16.81 -2.22
N ASP A 118 -7.31 17.36 -1.58
CA ASP A 118 -7.33 18.70 -0.97
C ASP A 118 -8.51 18.90 0.01
N GLU A 119 -8.92 17.81 0.66
CA GLU A 119 -10.00 17.79 1.64
C GLU A 119 -9.43 17.78 3.06
N VAL A 120 -10.21 18.34 4.01
CA VAL A 120 -9.86 18.30 5.43
C VAL A 120 -10.35 16.97 6.02
N PRO A 121 -9.48 16.16 6.64
CA PRO A 121 -9.90 14.94 7.31
C PRO A 121 -10.90 15.25 8.44
N PRO A 122 -11.98 14.47 8.60
CA PRO A 122 -12.90 14.61 9.71
C PRO A 122 -12.19 14.50 11.06
N ARG A 123 -12.59 15.30 12.05
CA ARG A 123 -11.95 15.31 13.39
C ARG A 123 -11.91 13.92 14.04
N HIS A 124 -12.99 13.15 13.92
CA HIS A 124 -13.06 11.81 14.50
C HIS A 124 -11.99 10.86 13.93
N LEU A 125 -11.61 11.01 12.65
CA LEU A 125 -10.56 10.22 12.03
C LEU A 125 -9.18 10.61 12.57
N VAL A 126 -8.95 11.92 12.77
CA VAL A 126 -7.70 12.40 13.39
C VAL A 126 -7.57 11.94 14.84
N ASP A 127 -8.66 11.96 15.59
CA ASP A 127 -8.69 11.48 16.98
C ASP A 127 -8.52 9.95 17.06
N GLU A 128 -9.12 9.20 16.12
CA GLU A 128 -8.90 7.75 15.97
C GLU A 128 -7.43 7.45 15.68
N MET A 129 -6.82 8.15 14.71
CA MET A 129 -5.41 8.00 14.37
C MET A 129 -4.49 8.24 15.58
N ARG A 130 -4.78 9.26 16.40
CA ARG A 130 -4.02 9.53 17.63
C ARG A 130 -4.10 8.37 18.62
N LYS A 131 -5.32 7.88 18.91
CA LYS A 131 -5.53 6.75 19.83
C LYS A 131 -4.86 5.47 19.35
N LEU A 132 -4.94 5.19 18.06
CA LEU A 132 -4.26 4.04 17.46
C LEU A 132 -2.74 4.17 17.54
N GLY A 133 -2.21 5.40 17.47
CA GLY A 133 -0.79 5.68 17.69
C GLY A 133 -0.31 5.33 19.10
N GLU A 134 -1.08 5.70 20.11
CA GLU A 134 -0.80 5.33 21.51
C GLU A 134 -0.80 3.80 21.68
N ALA A 135 -1.84 3.12 21.17
CA ALA A 135 -1.95 1.66 21.23
C ALA A 135 -0.83 0.94 20.45
N ALA A 136 -0.41 1.47 19.30
CA ALA A 136 0.71 0.92 18.54
C ALA A 136 2.02 1.04 19.31
N MET A 137 2.29 2.20 19.94
CA MET A 137 3.48 2.39 20.75
C MET A 137 3.50 1.47 21.97
N GLU A 138 2.38 1.31 22.67
CA GLU A 138 2.27 0.37 23.79
C GLU A 138 2.55 -1.07 23.35
N HIS A 139 1.98 -1.49 22.23
CA HIS A 139 2.20 -2.83 21.67
C HIS A 139 3.68 -3.10 21.40
N LEU A 140 4.37 -2.15 20.77
CA LEU A 140 5.80 -2.25 20.42
C LEU A 140 6.72 -2.22 21.64
N LEU A 141 6.36 -1.45 22.68
CA LEU A 141 7.12 -1.41 23.92
C LEU A 141 6.88 -2.65 24.79
N GLY A 142 5.67 -3.21 24.72
CA GLY A 142 5.29 -4.44 25.42
C GLY A 142 6.01 -5.66 24.86
N SER A 143 6.02 -5.84 23.53
CA SER A 143 6.68 -6.98 22.88
C SER A 143 8.18 -7.04 23.17
N ARG A 144 8.88 -5.89 23.17
CA ARG A 144 10.32 -5.83 23.48
C ARG A 144 10.67 -6.26 24.91
N ARG A 145 9.74 -6.20 25.86
CA ARG A 145 9.97 -6.63 27.25
C ARG A 145 9.91 -8.15 27.41
N GLU A 146 9.16 -8.84 26.56
CA GLU A 146 9.04 -10.31 26.59
C GLU A 146 10.26 -10.99 25.95
N ASP A 147 10.91 -10.36 24.96
CA ASP A 147 12.10 -10.91 24.28
C ASP A 147 13.42 -10.78 25.08
N THR A 148 13.41 -10.07 26.22
CA THR A 148 14.61 -9.82 27.04
C THR A 148 14.68 -10.71 28.29
N GLN A 149 13.85 -11.75 28.39
CA GLN A 149 13.74 -12.63 29.56
C GLN A 149 14.12 -14.07 29.25
#